data_AF-A0A8I2K090-F1
#
_entry.id   AF-A0A8I2K090-F1
#
_cell.length_a   1.000
_cell.length_b   1.000
_cell.length_c   1.000
_cell.angle_alpha   90.00
_cell.angle_beta   90.00
_cell.angle_gamma   90.00
#
_symmetry.space_group_name_H-M   'P 1'
#
loop_
_entity.id
_entity.type
_entity.pdbx_description
1 polymer ?
#
loop_
_entity_poly.entity_id
_entity_poly.type
_entity_poly.pdbx_seq_one_letter_code
_entity_poly.pdbx_strand_id
1 'polypeptide(L)' 'SMDVLLETNPTSNWLTQCVRQIEDHPLPDFYKAGVKVNINSDDPQLMDIDLTNEYEIAARHYGFTE' A
#
# COMPACT_ATOMS: atom_id res chain seq x y z
N SER A 1 14.04 -2.94 -19.91
CA SER A 1 13.39 -2.05 -18.93
C SER A 1 14.25 -2.05 -17.67
N MET A 2 14.34 -0.93 -16.94
CA MET A 2 14.92 -0.96 -15.60
C MET A 2 13.98 -1.70 -14.66
N ASP A 3 14.53 -2.53 -13.78
CA ASP A 3 13.83 -3.33 -12.79
C ASP A 3 13.74 -2.53 -11.48
N VAL A 4 12.62 -1.84 -11.28
CA VAL A 4 12.41 -0.91 -10.17
C VAL A 4 11.34 -1.46 -9.23
N LEU A 5 11.64 -1.49 -7.94
CA LEU A 5 10.68 -1.78 -6.87
C LEU A 5 9.87 -0.51 -6.57
N LEU A 6 8.55 -0.61 -6.57
CA LEU A 6 7.68 0.49 -6.12
C LEU A 6 7.40 0.37 -4.63
N GLU A 7 7.74 1.42 -3.89
CA GLU A 7 7.38 1.56 -2.49
C GLU A 7 5.92 1.98 -2.37
N THR A 8 5.07 1.10 -1.82
CA THR A 8 3.65 1.39 -1.64
C THR A 8 3.32 1.70 -0.18
N ASN A 9 2.46 2.70 0.02
CA ASN A 9 2.11 3.24 1.34
C ASN A 9 0.59 3.47 1.42
N PRO A 10 -0.23 2.41 1.53
CA PRO A 10 -1.68 2.51 1.44
C PRO A 10 -2.34 3.58 2.31
N THR A 11 -2.10 3.56 3.63
CA THR A 11 -2.73 4.54 4.53
C THR A 11 -2.24 5.95 4.26
N SER A 12 -0.93 6.13 4.02
CA SER A 12 -0.35 7.42 3.67
C SER A 12 -1.00 8.02 2.43
N ASN A 13 -1.15 7.24 1.37
CA ASN A 13 -1.74 7.69 0.10
C ASN A 13 -3.20 8.11 0.27
N TRP A 14 -3.94 7.47 1.16
CA TRP A 14 -5.29 7.89 1.52
C TRP A 14 -5.29 9.19 2.35
N LEU A 15 -4.50 9.26 3.44
CA LEU A 15 -4.45 10.42 4.34
C LEU A 15 -3.92 11.69 3.66
N THR A 16 -3.01 11.53 2.70
CA THR A 16 -2.44 12.62 1.88
C THR A 16 -3.28 12.96 0.65
N GLN A 17 -4.41 12.27 0.45
CA GLN A 17 -5.33 12.45 -0.69
C GLN A 17 -4.73 12.13 -2.06
N CYS A 18 -3.65 11.33 -2.12
CA CYS A 18 -3.18 10.74 -3.37
C CYS A 18 -4.22 9.79 -3.98
N VAL A 19 -5.01 9.13 -3.13
CA VAL A 19 -6.19 8.35 -3.50
C VAL A 19 -7.39 8.80 -2.68
N ARG A 20 -8.61 8.59 -3.19
CA ARG A 20 -9.84 9.08 -2.55
C ARG A 20 -10.31 8.18 -1.41
N GLN A 21 -10.22 6.87 -1.61
CA GLN A 21 -10.56 5.85 -0.63
C GLN A 21 -9.43 4.84 -0.52
N ILE A 22 -9.37 4.09 0.58
CA ILE A 22 -8.31 3.09 0.77
C ILE A 22 -8.38 1.99 -0.31
N GLU A 23 -9.58 1.66 -0.78
CA GLU A 23 -9.84 0.70 -1.85
C GLU A 23 -9.35 1.16 -3.23
N ASP A 24 -9.18 2.47 -3.44
CA ASP A 24 -8.71 3.04 -4.71
C ASP A 24 -7.19 2.93 -4.90
N HIS A 25 -6.47 2.38 -3.92
CA HIS A 25 -5.01 2.29 -3.97
C HIS A 25 -4.54 1.34 -5.09
N PRO A 26 -3.53 1.70 -5.90
CA PRO A 26 -3.14 0.95 -7.10
C PRO A 26 -2.27 -0.30 -6.83
N LEU A 27 -1.87 -0.52 -5.57
CA LEU A 27 -1.07 -1.69 -5.16
C LEU A 27 -1.58 -3.04 -5.70
N PRO A 28 -2.88 -3.39 -5.62
CA PRO A 28 -3.36 -4.68 -6.13
C PRO A 28 -3.15 -4.82 -7.63
N ASP A 29 -3.29 -3.73 -8.38
CA ASP A 29 -3.16 -3.73 -9.83
C ASP A 29 -1.68 -3.78 -10.26
N PHE A 30 -0.79 -3.06 -9.56
CA PHE A 30 0.65 -3.18 -9.76
C PHE A 30 1.14 -4.60 -9.51
N TYR A 31 0.69 -5.22 -8.42
CA TYR A 31 1.04 -6.60 -8.09
C TYR A 31 0.53 -7.59 -9.17
N LYS A 32 -0.74 -7.47 -9.58
CA LYS A 32 -1.32 -8.31 -10.66
C LYS A 32 -0.61 -8.12 -12.00
N ALA A 33 -0.10 -6.93 -12.28
CA ALA A 33 0.66 -6.62 -13.47
C ALA A 33 2.12 -7.15 -13.43
N GLY A 34 2.53 -7.80 -12.33
CA GLY A 34 3.89 -8.33 -12.15
C GLY A 34 4.93 -7.25 -11.84
N VAL A 35 4.49 -6.05 -11.45
CA VAL A 35 5.40 -5.00 -10.97
C VAL A 35 5.91 -5.39 -9.59
N LYS A 36 7.20 -5.21 -9.34
CA LYS A 36 7.77 -5.42 -8.01
C LYS A 36 7.23 -4.33 -7.08
N VAL A 37 6.61 -4.76 -5.98
CA VAL A 37 6.04 -3.89 -4.96
C VAL A 37 6.45 -4.39 -3.58
N ASN A 38 6.49 -3.49 -2.60
CA ASN A 38 6.48 -3.81 -1.17
C ASN A 38 5.38 -2.98 -0.47
N ILE A 39 5.12 -3.27 0.80
CA ILE A 39 4.19 -2.54 1.66
C ILE A 39 5.00 -1.84 2.75
N ASN A 40 4.78 -0.55 2.97
CA ASN A 40 5.43 0.24 4.01
C ASN A 40 4.42 1.18 4.69
N SER A 41 4.79 1.67 5.87
CA SER A 41 3.98 2.53 6.73
C SER A 41 4.30 4.03 6.60
N ASP A 42 5.23 4.41 5.72
CA ASP A 42 5.69 5.79 5.49
C ASP A 42 6.14 6.53 6.77
N ASP A 43 5.29 7.39 7.34
CA ASP A 43 5.49 8.13 8.59
C ASP A 43 4.58 7.62 9.74
N PRO A 44 4.90 6.48 10.39
CA PRO A 44 4.12 5.87 11.48
C PRO A 44 3.67 6.84 12.57
N GLN A 45 4.56 7.73 13.03
CA GLN A 45 4.25 8.65 14.13
C GLN A 45 3.23 9.72 13.73
N LEU A 46 3.22 10.13 12.46
CA LEU A 46 2.28 11.11 11.96
C LEU A 46 0.89 10.49 11.76
N MET A 47 0.85 9.22 11.33
CA MET A 47 -0.36 8.52 10.92
C MET A 47 -0.98 7.66 12.01
N ASP A 48 -0.29 7.48 13.15
CA ASP A 48 -0.71 6.63 14.28
C ASP A 48 -0.99 5.18 13.84
N ILE A 49 -0.10 4.64 13.00
CA ILE A 49 -0.14 3.27 12.47
C ILE A 49 1.25 2.62 12.54
N ASP A 50 1.31 1.30 12.36
CA ASP A 50 2.53 0.54 12.12
C ASP A 50 2.42 -0.33 10.85
N LEU A 51 3.46 -1.14 10.59
CA LEU A 51 3.48 -2.03 9.44
C LEU A 51 2.40 -3.12 9.52
N THR A 52 2.02 -3.57 10.72
CA THR A 52 0.95 -4.56 10.91
C THR A 52 -0.37 -4.01 10.39
N ASN A 53 -0.68 -2.74 10.68
CA ASN A 53 -1.88 -2.09 10.16
C ASN A 53 -1.93 -2.12 8.62
N GLU A 54 -0.80 -1.89 7.95
CA GLU A 54 -0.72 -1.93 6.49
C GLU A 54 -0.94 -3.33 5.92
N TYR A 55 -0.40 -4.37 6.55
CA TYR A 55 -0.70 -5.76 6.17
C TYR A 55 -2.18 -6.11 6.40
N GLU A 56 -2.79 -5.61 7.48
CA GLU A 56 -4.22 -5.79 7.71
C GLU A 56 -5.06 -5.10 6.63
N ILE A 57 -4.69 -3.89 6.21
CA ILE A 57 -5.35 -3.20 5.08
C ILE A 57 -5.22 -4.03 3.81
N ALA A 58 -4.02 -4.52 3.53
CA ALA A 58 -3.76 -5.31 2.34
C ALA A 58 -4.55 -6.63 2.33
N ALA A 59 -4.72 -7.27 3.47
CA ALA A 59 -5.57 -8.44 3.59
C ALA A 59 -7.07 -8.09 3.42
N ARG A 60 -7.55 -7.06 4.13
CA ARG A 60 -8.98 -6.71 4.20
C ARG A 60 -9.51 -6.05 2.92
N HIS A 61 -8.75 -5.16 2.31
CA HIS A 61 -9.21 -4.32 1.19
C HIS A 61 -8.64 -4.77 -0.16
N TYR A 62 -7.45 -5.39 -0.18
CA TYR A 62 -6.75 -5.76 -1.42
C TYR A 62 -6.77 -7.26 -1.74
N GLY A 63 -7.24 -8.08 -0.79
CA GLY A 63 -7.37 -9.53 -0.97
C GLY A 63 -6.03 -10.26 -1.00
N PHE A 64 -4.98 -9.69 -0.42
CA PHE A 64 -3.73 -10.40 -0.21
C PHE A 64 -3.85 -11.39 0.95
N THR A 65 -3.16 -12.52 0.82
CA THR A 65 -3.11 -13.60 1.82
C THR A 65 -1.66 -13.99 2.06
N GLU A 66 -1.39 -14.67 3.19
CA GLU A 66 -0.12 -15.35 3.45
C GLU A 66 0.14 -16.52 2.47
#